data_AF-A0A538K9N4-F1
#
_entry.id   AF-A0A538K9N4-F1
#
_cell.length_a   1.000
_cell.length_b   1.000
_cell.length_c   1.000
_cell.angle_alpha   90.00
_cell.angle_beta   90.00
_cell.angle_gamma   90.00
#
_symmetry.space_group_name_H-M   'P 1'
#
loop_
_entity.id
_entity.type
_entity.pdbx_description
1 polymer ?
#
loop_
_entity_poly.entity_id
_entity_poly.type
_entity_poly.pdbx_seq_one_letter_code
_entity_poly.pdbx_strand_id
1 'polypeptide(L)'
;MPPAGADALRMYLVLRRGAVTTLARGGELAGAAAVACVRAFADDPRLAEWRPRPRKVCLRARTAAQWREVLGEPHALAGDAGGEAVAALPPRRLSERGALLERLQAMSGALEPAPARAACDDAREAVTYVLNPAARMSSGKTLAQVAHAAVMAADGGGVEGWVAAGCPARVLAPDAGGFAAAADAAGCVARVVDAGLTEIAPGTVTVVALTGAVPAELTSPA
;
A
#
# COMPACT_ATOMS: atom_id res chain seq x y z
N MET A 1 22.85 25.41 0.31
CA MET A 1 21.71 24.67 0.91
C MET A 1 21.05 23.88 -0.21
N PRO A 2 20.98 22.54 -0.16
CA PRO A 2 20.25 21.79 -1.18
C PRO A 2 18.78 22.24 -1.18
N PRO A 3 18.10 22.25 -2.34
CA PRO A 3 16.74 22.75 -2.43
C PRO A 3 15.82 21.97 -1.50
N ALA A 4 14.85 22.66 -0.88
CA ALA A 4 13.85 22.05 -0.01
C ALA A 4 13.15 20.90 -0.77
N GLY A 5 13.42 19.65 -0.37
CA GLY A 5 12.93 18.43 -1.03
C GLY A 5 14.00 17.51 -1.62
N ALA A 6 15.26 17.91 -1.68
CA ALA A 6 16.35 17.08 -2.21
C ALA A 6 16.59 15.81 -1.38
N ASP A 7 16.37 15.87 -0.06
CA ASP A 7 16.62 14.75 0.86
C ASP A 7 15.36 14.32 1.62
N ALA A 8 14.27 14.13 0.87
CA ALA A 8 12.98 13.79 1.43
C ALA A 8 12.91 12.35 1.96
N LEU A 9 12.30 12.20 3.14
CA LEU A 9 12.01 10.91 3.76
C LEU A 9 11.06 10.07 2.90
N ARG A 10 11.36 8.78 2.81
CA ARG A 10 10.51 7.79 2.14
C ARG A 10 10.44 6.51 2.95
N MET A 11 9.24 5.98 3.11
CA MET A 11 9.03 4.60 3.54
C MET A 11 9.27 3.67 2.35
N TYR A 12 9.94 2.55 2.58
CA TYR A 12 10.27 1.58 1.54
C TYR A 12 9.50 0.29 1.75
N LEU A 13 8.70 -0.09 0.76
CA LEU A 13 7.98 -1.35 0.72
C LEU A 13 8.76 -2.29 -0.18
N VAL A 14 9.26 -3.40 0.36
CA VAL A 14 10.14 -4.30 -0.36
C VAL A 14 9.47 -5.66 -0.52
N LEU A 15 9.46 -6.14 -1.77
CA LEU A 15 8.93 -7.46 -2.12
C LEU A 15 10.02 -8.33 -2.73
N ARG A 16 9.97 -9.64 -2.46
CA ARG A 16 10.81 -10.61 -3.17
C ARG A 16 10.26 -10.84 -4.58
N ARG A 17 11.13 -10.78 -5.59
CA ARG A 17 10.77 -11.04 -6.99
C ARG A 17 10.13 -12.43 -7.11
N GLY A 18 8.96 -12.48 -7.74
CA GLY A 18 8.26 -13.73 -8.04
C GLY A 18 7.56 -14.38 -6.84
N ALA A 19 7.67 -13.80 -5.64
CA ALA A 19 6.92 -14.29 -4.49
C ALA A 19 5.44 -13.89 -4.59
N VAL A 20 5.18 -12.62 -4.90
CA VAL A 20 3.84 -12.08 -5.11
C VAL A 20 3.61 -11.89 -6.61
N THR A 21 2.49 -12.41 -7.12
CA THR A 21 2.15 -12.37 -8.56
C THR A 21 0.94 -11.50 -8.88
N THR A 22 0.06 -11.24 -7.91
CA THR A 22 -1.19 -10.46 -8.13
C THR A 22 -1.17 -9.12 -7.40
N LEU A 23 -1.85 -8.12 -7.98
CA LEU A 23 -2.10 -6.83 -7.33
C LEU A 23 -2.93 -6.98 -6.06
N ALA A 24 -3.86 -7.95 -6.06
CA ALA A 24 -4.71 -8.21 -4.90
C ALA A 24 -3.86 -8.57 -3.68
N ARG A 25 -3.06 -9.64 -3.80
CA ARG A 25 -2.23 -10.12 -2.70
C ARG A 25 -1.14 -9.14 -2.33
N GLY A 26 -0.50 -8.50 -3.32
CA GLY A 26 0.50 -7.48 -3.07
C GLY A 26 -0.05 -6.27 -2.31
N GLY A 27 -1.28 -5.84 -2.64
CA GLY A 27 -1.91 -4.68 -2.00
C GLY A 27 -2.33 -4.96 -0.56
N GLU A 28 -2.87 -6.15 -0.30
CA GLU A 28 -3.16 -6.62 1.07
C GLU A 28 -1.92 -6.53 1.96
N LEU A 29 -0.84 -7.16 1.52
CA LEU A 29 0.41 -7.23 2.27
C LEU A 29 1.07 -5.85 2.40
N ALA A 30 1.04 -5.03 1.34
CA ALA A 30 1.61 -3.69 1.37
C ALA A 30 0.86 -2.76 2.34
N GLY A 31 -0.48 -2.86 2.38
CA GLY A 31 -1.32 -2.15 3.35
C GLY A 31 -0.99 -2.53 4.78
N ALA A 32 -1.02 -3.83 5.08
CA ALA A 32 -0.73 -4.35 6.41
C ALA A 32 0.69 -4.02 6.88
N ALA A 33 1.70 -4.22 6.02
CA ALA A 33 3.10 -3.91 6.36
C ALA A 33 3.30 -2.42 6.64
N ALA A 34 2.66 -1.53 5.87
CA ALA A 34 2.78 -0.09 6.08
C ALA A 34 2.16 0.36 7.42
N VAL A 35 0.96 -0.13 7.76
CA VAL A 35 0.32 0.18 9.06
C VAL A 35 1.15 -0.38 10.21
N ALA A 36 1.63 -1.62 10.10
CA ALA A 36 2.50 -2.23 11.10
C ALA A 36 3.80 -1.43 11.28
N CYS A 37 4.39 -0.93 10.19
CA CYS A 37 5.60 -0.10 10.24
C CYS A 37 5.36 1.23 10.97
N VAL A 38 4.29 1.96 10.62
CA VAL A 38 3.94 3.23 11.30
C VAL A 38 3.79 3.02 12.81
N ARG A 39 3.22 1.89 13.22
CA ARG A 39 3.02 1.56 14.65
C ARG A 39 4.29 1.09 15.34
N ALA A 40 5.05 0.20 14.72
CA ALA A 40 6.28 -0.35 15.30
C ALA A 40 7.37 0.71 15.49
N PHE A 41 7.36 1.75 14.66
CA PHE A 41 8.34 2.85 14.69
C PHE A 41 7.69 4.18 15.11
N ALA A 42 6.62 4.14 15.91
CA ALA A 42 5.88 5.34 16.34
C ALA A 42 6.75 6.37 17.06
N ASP A 43 7.76 5.91 17.81
CA ASP A 43 8.69 6.76 18.56
C ASP A 43 9.87 7.29 17.72
N ASP A 44 10.00 6.90 16.45
CA ASP A 44 11.04 7.43 15.56
C ASP A 44 10.67 8.86 15.12
N PRO A 45 11.48 9.89 15.45
CA PRO A 45 11.19 11.28 15.08
C PRO A 45 11.10 11.48 13.55
N ARG A 46 11.73 10.62 12.75
CA ARG A 46 11.60 10.65 11.27
C ARG A 46 10.18 10.36 10.83
N LEU A 47 9.42 9.57 11.59
CA LEU A 47 8.02 9.31 11.27
C LEU A 47 7.20 10.60 11.34
N ALA A 48 7.41 11.42 12.37
CA ALA A 48 6.75 12.73 12.50
C ALA A 48 7.12 13.69 11.36
N GLU A 49 8.39 13.73 10.94
CA GLU A 49 8.84 14.55 9.79
C GLU A 49 8.26 14.05 8.45
N TRP A 50 8.09 12.73 8.29
CA TRP A 50 7.55 12.11 7.09
C TRP A 50 6.03 12.29 6.94
N ARG A 51 5.28 12.31 8.05
CA ARG A 51 3.81 12.32 8.08
C ARG A 51 3.14 13.40 7.23
N PRO A 52 3.62 14.66 7.18
CA PRO A 52 3.01 15.70 6.33
C PRO A 52 3.09 15.40 4.83
N ARG A 53 4.07 14.60 4.38
CA ARG A 53 4.26 14.22 2.98
C ARG A 53 4.69 12.76 2.88
N PRO A 54 3.78 11.79 3.16
CA PRO A 54 4.14 10.43 3.50
C PRO A 54 4.40 9.57 2.25
N ARG A 55 5.50 9.88 1.55
CA ARG A 55 5.93 9.20 0.31
C ARG A 55 6.34 7.76 0.60
N LYS A 56 5.86 6.85 -0.25
CA LYS A 56 6.16 5.42 -0.21
C LYS A 56 6.77 4.99 -1.53
N VAL A 57 7.74 4.08 -1.49
CA VAL A 57 8.39 3.53 -2.70
C VAL A 57 8.43 2.02 -2.61
N CYS A 58 7.91 1.36 -3.65
CA CYS A 58 7.99 -0.09 -3.78
C CYS A 58 9.30 -0.49 -4.48
N LEU A 59 10.12 -1.27 -3.78
CA LEU A 59 11.36 -1.84 -4.27
C LEU A 59 11.25 -3.36 -4.38
N ARG A 60 12.16 -3.95 -5.14
CA ARG A 60 12.20 -5.39 -5.38
C ARG A 60 13.54 -5.99 -5.03
N ALA A 61 13.55 -6.93 -4.10
CA ALA A 61 14.66 -7.85 -3.87
C ALA A 61 14.66 -8.91 -4.98
N ARG A 62 15.70 -8.94 -5.81
CA ARG A 62 15.80 -9.83 -6.98
C ARG A 62 16.36 -11.20 -6.64
N THR A 63 17.08 -11.31 -5.53
CA THR A 63 17.69 -12.56 -5.07
C THR A 63 17.28 -12.85 -3.62
N ALA A 64 17.37 -14.12 -3.22
CA ALA A 64 17.13 -14.51 -1.83
C ALA A 64 18.13 -13.86 -0.85
N ALA A 65 19.37 -13.61 -1.29
CA ALA A 65 20.36 -12.89 -0.50
C ALA A 65 19.92 -11.45 -0.22
N GLN A 66 19.49 -10.71 -1.25
CA GLN A 66 18.96 -9.36 -1.08
C GLN A 66 17.73 -9.35 -0.17
N TRP A 67 16.86 -10.35 -0.28
CA TRP A 67 15.69 -10.47 0.59
C TRP A 67 16.10 -10.70 2.05
N ARG A 68 17.07 -11.57 2.32
CA ARG A 68 17.60 -11.77 3.68
C ARG A 68 18.25 -10.51 4.24
N GLU A 69 18.98 -9.75 3.41
CA GLU A 69 19.53 -8.46 3.85
C GLU A 69 18.42 -7.47 4.24
N VAL A 70 17.34 -7.41 3.47
CA VAL A 70 16.15 -6.58 3.78
C VAL A 70 15.51 -7.00 5.10
N LEU A 71 15.38 -8.31 5.36
CA LEU A 71 14.86 -8.83 6.63
C LEU A 71 15.81 -8.61 7.81
N GLY A 72 17.09 -8.30 7.56
CA GLY A 72 18.05 -7.92 8.61
C GLY A 72 17.97 -6.45 9.03
N GLU A 73 17.30 -5.60 8.24
CA GLU A 73 17.07 -4.20 8.58
C GLU A 73 15.91 -4.04 9.58
N PRO A 74 15.82 -2.94 10.33
CA PRO A 74 14.60 -2.59 11.06
C PRO A 74 13.43 -2.48 10.07
N HIS A 75 12.43 -3.34 10.23
CA HIS A 75 11.27 -3.43 9.34
C HIS A 75 10.03 -3.95 10.09
N ALA A 76 8.86 -3.72 9.51
CA ALA A 76 7.65 -4.49 9.80
C ALA A 76 7.38 -5.43 8.62
N LEU A 77 6.90 -6.64 8.90
CA LEU A 77 6.62 -7.66 7.89
C LEU A 77 5.13 -7.99 7.88
N ALA A 78 4.55 -8.06 6.69
CA ALA A 78 3.26 -8.71 6.47
C ALA A 78 3.44 -9.92 5.57
N GLY A 79 2.78 -11.03 5.91
CA GLY A 79 2.88 -12.30 5.20
C GLY A 79 3.96 -13.23 5.75
N ASP A 80 4.38 -14.20 4.94
CA ASP A 80 5.41 -15.19 5.30
C ASP A 80 6.75 -14.84 4.65
N ALA A 81 7.80 -14.68 5.46
CA ALA A 81 9.16 -14.38 5.00
C ALA A 81 9.71 -15.40 3.99
N GLY A 82 9.26 -16.67 4.07
CA GLY A 82 9.61 -17.74 3.14
C GLY A 82 8.80 -17.70 1.84
N GLY A 83 7.56 -17.22 1.91
CA GLY A 83 6.59 -17.18 0.81
C GLY A 83 6.27 -15.76 0.34
N GLU A 84 4.97 -15.43 0.36
CA GLU A 84 4.43 -14.14 -0.02
C GLU A 84 4.54 -13.16 1.15
N ALA A 85 5.36 -12.12 0.99
CA ALA A 85 5.51 -11.08 2.00
C ALA A 85 5.89 -9.73 1.43
N VAL A 86 5.58 -8.70 2.22
CA VAL A 86 6.04 -7.33 2.02
C VAL A 86 6.71 -6.87 3.31
N ALA A 87 7.97 -6.43 3.20
CA ALA A 87 8.69 -5.78 4.29
C ALA A 87 8.57 -4.26 4.14
N ALA A 88 8.09 -3.57 5.17
CA ALA A 88 8.03 -2.12 5.24
C ALA A 88 9.15 -1.60 6.15
N LEU A 89 10.10 -0.89 5.56
CA LEU A 89 11.18 -0.22 6.29
C LEU A 89 10.71 1.20 6.66
N PRO A 90 11.03 1.68 7.87
CA PRO A 90 10.61 3.01 8.34
C PRO A 90 11.19 4.11 7.44
N PRO A 91 10.63 5.33 7.49
CA PRO A 91 11.09 6.42 6.65
C PRO A 91 12.60 6.68 6.77
N ARG A 92 13.30 6.65 5.63
CA ARG A 92 14.73 7.01 5.54
C ARG A 92 14.92 8.15 4.56
N ARG A 93 15.93 8.99 4.81
CA ARG A 93 16.31 10.04 3.86
C ARG A 93 16.90 9.42 2.60
N LEU A 94 16.89 10.16 1.49
CA LEU A 94 17.46 9.66 0.24
C LEU A 94 18.98 9.48 0.35
N SER A 95 19.63 10.36 1.09
CA SER A 95 21.05 10.31 1.42
C SER A 95 21.41 9.15 2.37
N GLU A 96 20.45 8.67 3.15
CA GLU A 96 20.63 7.64 4.20
C GLU A 96 20.18 6.24 3.74
N ARG A 97 19.98 6.03 2.44
CA ARG A 97 19.50 4.75 1.89
C ARG A 97 20.47 3.58 2.18
N GLY A 98 21.77 3.87 2.21
CA GLY A 98 22.81 2.87 2.36
C GLY A 98 22.91 1.92 1.16
N ALA A 99 23.97 1.10 1.16
CA ALA A 99 24.31 0.25 0.02
C ALA A 99 23.21 -0.77 -0.33
N LEU A 100 22.41 -1.21 0.63
CA LEU A 100 21.32 -2.16 0.38
C LEU A 100 20.23 -1.55 -0.52
N LEU A 101 19.60 -0.45 -0.07
CA LEU A 101 18.49 0.17 -0.80
C LEU A 101 18.92 0.78 -2.15
N GLU A 102 20.19 1.16 -2.28
CA GLU A 102 20.77 1.61 -3.55
C GLU A 102 20.86 0.50 -4.60
N ARG A 103 21.10 -0.74 -4.18
CA ARG A 103 21.16 -1.91 -5.07
C ARG A 103 19.78 -2.48 -5.42
N LEU A 104 18.76 -2.16 -4.63
CA LEU A 104 17.38 -2.58 -4.91
C LEU A 104 16.78 -1.71 -6.01
N GLN A 105 16.02 -2.35 -6.90
CA GLN A 105 15.38 -1.66 -8.01
C GLN A 105 13.93 -1.31 -7.68
N ALA A 106 13.46 -0.17 -8.16
CA ALA A 106 12.05 0.14 -8.18
C ALA A 106 11.26 -0.96 -8.89
N MET A 107 10.11 -1.30 -8.35
CA MET A 107 9.27 -2.35 -8.92
C MET A 107 8.66 -1.89 -10.25
N SER A 108 9.09 -2.54 -11.34
CA SER A 108 8.62 -2.27 -12.71
C SER A 108 7.86 -3.43 -13.35
N GLY A 109 7.93 -4.64 -12.78
CA GLY A 109 7.20 -5.79 -13.30
C GLY A 109 5.70 -5.67 -13.05
N ALA A 110 4.89 -5.98 -14.06
CA ALA A 110 3.44 -6.01 -13.94
C ALA A 110 3.02 -7.22 -13.10
N LEU A 111 2.25 -6.96 -12.05
CA LEU A 111 1.46 -7.96 -11.35
C LEU A 111 0.14 -8.17 -12.09
N GLU A 112 -0.43 -9.36 -11.93
CA GLU A 112 -1.75 -9.66 -12.44
C GLU A 112 -2.80 -8.71 -11.84
N PRO A 113 -3.78 -8.24 -12.63
CA PRO A 113 -4.82 -7.34 -12.15
C PRO A 113 -5.58 -7.91 -10.94
N ALA A 114 -6.03 -7.01 -10.06
CA ALA A 114 -6.96 -7.38 -9.00
C ALA A 114 -8.35 -7.70 -9.59
N PRO A 115 -9.18 -8.53 -8.93
CA PRO A 115 -10.52 -8.82 -9.40
C PRO A 115 -11.38 -7.55 -9.43
N ALA A 116 -12.33 -7.48 -10.36
CA ALA A 116 -13.25 -6.35 -10.46
C ALA A 116 -14.32 -6.35 -9.35
N ARG A 117 -14.63 -7.54 -8.81
CA ARG A 117 -15.68 -7.76 -7.81
C ARG A 117 -15.21 -8.70 -6.72
N ALA A 118 -15.70 -8.49 -5.51
CA ALA A 118 -15.60 -9.44 -4.42
C ALA A 118 -16.52 -10.64 -4.68
N ALA A 119 -16.13 -11.82 -4.19
CA ALA A 119 -17.02 -12.98 -4.20
C ALA A 119 -18.18 -12.75 -3.21
N CYS A 120 -19.39 -13.22 -3.57
CA CYS A 120 -20.61 -13.02 -2.76
C CYS A 120 -20.52 -13.68 -1.37
N ASP A 121 -19.74 -14.75 -1.25
CA ASP A 121 -19.51 -15.51 -0.01
C ASP A 121 -18.32 -15.00 0.82
N ASP A 122 -17.67 -13.92 0.37
CA ASP A 122 -16.49 -13.37 1.03
C ASP A 122 -16.87 -12.52 2.24
N ALA A 123 -17.30 -13.19 3.31
CA ALA A 123 -17.70 -12.63 4.60
C ALA A 123 -16.53 -12.13 5.48
N ARG A 124 -15.30 -12.03 4.93
CA ARG A 124 -14.14 -11.57 5.71
C ARG A 124 -14.35 -10.12 6.18
N GLU A 125 -14.28 -9.90 7.49
CA GLU A 125 -14.15 -8.58 8.10
C GLU A 125 -12.79 -7.97 7.72
N ALA A 126 -12.79 -7.20 6.63
CA ALA A 126 -11.59 -6.71 5.99
C ALA A 126 -11.82 -5.33 5.39
N VAL A 127 -10.79 -4.48 5.40
CA VAL A 127 -10.83 -3.23 4.65
C VAL A 127 -10.73 -3.52 3.15
N THR A 128 -11.58 -2.88 2.36
CA THR A 128 -11.60 -3.03 0.91
C THR A 128 -10.94 -1.83 0.24
N TYR A 129 -9.81 -2.06 -0.41
CA TYR A 129 -9.13 -1.06 -1.23
C TYR A 129 -9.65 -1.12 -2.67
N VAL A 130 -10.27 -0.04 -3.13
CA VAL A 130 -10.85 0.04 -4.48
C VAL A 130 -9.98 0.94 -5.35
N LEU A 131 -9.43 0.39 -6.42
CA LEU A 131 -8.53 1.08 -7.35
C LEU A 131 -9.33 1.87 -8.38
N ASN A 132 -8.95 3.13 -8.63
CA ASN A 132 -9.57 3.92 -9.68
C ASN A 132 -9.09 3.45 -11.08
N PRO A 133 -9.98 2.99 -11.98
CA PRO A 133 -9.58 2.56 -13.32
C PRO A 133 -9.02 3.69 -14.19
N ALA A 134 -9.31 4.96 -13.89
CA ALA A 134 -8.74 6.12 -14.57
C ALA A 134 -7.29 6.41 -14.15
N ALA A 135 -6.86 5.90 -12.99
CA ALA A 135 -5.51 6.09 -12.44
C ALA A 135 -4.56 4.98 -12.93
N ARG A 136 -4.16 5.01 -14.21
CA ARG A 136 -3.21 4.02 -14.77
C ARG A 136 -1.83 4.18 -14.14
N MET A 137 -1.40 3.17 -13.38
CA MET A 137 -0.16 3.17 -12.63
C MET A 137 0.61 1.87 -12.83
N SER A 138 1.94 1.92 -12.66
CA SER A 138 2.72 0.69 -12.51
C SER A 138 2.32 -0.05 -11.23
N SER A 139 2.48 -1.37 -11.18
CA SER A 139 2.13 -2.14 -9.99
C SER A 139 2.81 -1.61 -8.72
N GLY A 140 4.09 -1.21 -8.80
CA GLY A 140 4.79 -0.59 -7.67
C GLY A 140 4.12 0.70 -7.17
N LYS A 141 3.68 1.58 -8.08
CA LYS A 141 2.93 2.80 -7.73
C LYS A 141 1.57 2.44 -7.12
N THR A 142 0.84 1.48 -7.69
CA THR A 142 -0.43 0.99 -7.15
C THR A 142 -0.29 0.46 -5.73
N LEU A 143 0.70 -0.39 -5.46
CA LEU A 143 0.97 -0.91 -4.11
C LEU A 143 1.30 0.21 -3.11
N ALA A 144 2.07 1.21 -3.54
CA ALA A 144 2.39 2.36 -2.69
C ALA A 144 1.15 3.21 -2.36
N GLN A 145 0.21 3.34 -3.29
CA GLN A 145 -1.07 4.04 -3.09
C GLN A 145 -2.01 3.24 -2.18
N VAL A 146 -2.10 1.92 -2.34
CA VAL A 146 -2.84 1.05 -1.41
C VAL A 146 -2.27 1.14 0.00
N ALA A 147 -0.94 1.09 0.15
CA ALA A 147 -0.28 1.28 1.44
C ALA A 147 -0.51 2.67 2.04
N HIS A 148 -0.67 3.70 1.20
CA HIS A 148 -1.05 5.03 1.65
C HIS A 148 -2.51 5.06 2.16
N ALA A 149 -3.45 4.44 1.42
CA ALA A 149 -4.84 4.31 1.84
C ALA A 149 -4.97 3.57 3.17
N ALA A 150 -4.19 2.50 3.37
CA ALA A 150 -4.16 1.72 4.60
C ALA A 150 -3.75 2.55 5.82
N VAL A 151 -2.67 3.33 5.69
CA VAL A 151 -2.21 4.23 6.76
C VAL A 151 -3.23 5.33 7.05
N MET A 152 -3.85 5.92 6.02
CA MET A 152 -4.91 6.91 6.20
C MET A 152 -6.12 6.32 6.94
N ALA A 153 -6.56 5.10 6.57
CA ALA A 153 -7.66 4.42 7.25
C ALA A 153 -7.32 4.15 8.72
N ALA A 154 -6.11 3.69 9.01
CA ALA A 154 -5.65 3.44 10.38
C ALA A 154 -5.55 4.73 11.22
N ASP A 155 -5.13 5.85 10.61
CA ASP A 155 -5.02 7.16 11.29
C ASP A 155 -6.39 7.84 11.46
N GLY A 156 -7.39 7.50 10.64
CA GLY A 156 -8.75 8.06 10.69
C GLY A 156 -9.57 7.61 11.92
N GLY A 157 -9.13 6.55 12.61
CA GLY A 157 -9.81 5.97 13.77
C GLY A 157 -11.03 5.11 13.42
N GLY A 158 -11.59 4.43 14.42
CA GLY A 158 -12.78 3.57 14.25
C GLY A 158 -12.51 2.22 13.58
N VAL A 159 -11.23 1.88 13.38
CA VAL A 159 -10.76 0.63 12.77
C VAL A 159 -9.75 -0.09 13.67
N GLU A 160 -9.78 0.17 14.98
CA GLU A 160 -8.81 -0.37 15.94
C GLU A 160 -8.84 -1.90 15.99
N GLY A 161 -10.02 -2.52 15.92
CA GLY A 161 -10.18 -3.97 15.83
C GLY A 161 -9.55 -4.55 14.56
N TRP A 162 -9.73 -3.88 13.42
CA TRP A 162 -9.08 -4.25 12.15
C TRP A 162 -7.56 -4.18 12.25
N VAL A 163 -7.02 -3.12 12.88
CA VAL A 163 -5.56 -3.02 13.06
C VAL A 163 -5.03 -4.08 14.01
N ALA A 164 -5.72 -4.34 15.12
CA ALA A 164 -5.35 -5.40 16.07
C ALA A 164 -5.37 -6.80 15.42
N ALA A 165 -6.25 -7.02 14.45
CA ALA A 165 -6.32 -8.26 13.66
C ALA A 165 -5.22 -8.38 12.58
N GLY A 166 -4.26 -7.45 12.51
CA GLY A 166 -3.18 -7.47 11.51
C GLY A 166 -3.57 -6.86 10.17
N CYS A 167 -4.58 -6.00 10.15
CA CYS A 167 -5.06 -5.26 8.97
C CYS A 167 -5.53 -6.17 7.81
N PRO A 168 -6.42 -7.15 8.03
CA PRO A 168 -6.95 -7.98 6.95
C PRO A 168 -7.62 -7.11 5.88
N ALA A 169 -7.31 -7.36 4.62
CA ALA A 169 -7.77 -6.51 3.53
C ALA A 169 -8.13 -7.31 2.28
N ARG A 170 -8.73 -6.62 1.32
CA ARG A 170 -8.91 -7.08 -0.06
C ARG A 170 -8.70 -5.90 -1.00
N VAL A 171 -8.35 -6.18 -2.25
CA VAL A 171 -8.18 -5.15 -3.29
C VAL A 171 -9.10 -5.47 -4.47
N LEU A 172 -9.83 -4.46 -4.93
CA LEU A 172 -10.70 -4.55 -6.11
C LEU A 172 -10.25 -3.53 -7.17
N ALA A 173 -10.34 -3.94 -8.44
CA ALA A 173 -10.11 -3.08 -9.61
C ALA A 173 -11.36 -3.04 -10.50
N PRO A 174 -12.43 -2.36 -10.07
CA PRO A 174 -13.69 -2.31 -10.80
C PRO A 174 -13.63 -1.37 -12.01
N ASP A 175 -14.75 -1.29 -12.73
CA ASP A 175 -14.99 -0.22 -13.69
C ASP A 175 -15.32 1.13 -12.99
N ALA A 176 -15.56 2.17 -13.79
CA ALA A 176 -15.83 3.51 -13.28
C ALA A 176 -17.10 3.59 -12.42
N GLY A 177 -18.11 2.77 -12.73
CA GLY A 177 -19.36 2.72 -11.96
C GLY A 177 -19.14 2.13 -10.58
N GLY A 178 -18.44 0.99 -10.50
CA GLY A 178 -18.08 0.37 -9.22
C GLY A 178 -17.15 1.26 -8.38
N PHE A 179 -16.22 1.97 -9.01
CA PHE A 179 -15.38 2.93 -8.29
C PHE A 179 -16.18 4.12 -7.73
N ALA A 180 -17.12 4.67 -8.51
CA ALA A 180 -17.99 5.75 -8.04
C ALA A 180 -18.87 5.29 -6.86
N ALA A 181 -19.46 4.10 -6.95
CA ALA A 181 -20.24 3.51 -5.87
C ALA A 181 -19.41 3.33 -4.58
N ALA A 182 -18.15 2.88 -4.70
CA ALA A 182 -17.24 2.83 -3.56
C ALA A 182 -16.94 4.21 -2.99
N ALA A 183 -16.63 5.19 -3.84
CA ALA A 183 -16.32 6.54 -3.37
C ALA A 183 -17.48 7.09 -2.52
N ASP A 184 -18.72 6.93 -2.98
CA ASP A 184 -19.92 7.47 -2.33
C ASP A 184 -20.47 6.61 -1.19
N ALA A 185 -19.88 5.44 -0.93
CA ALA A 185 -20.31 4.56 0.14
C ALA A 185 -20.09 5.19 1.53
N ALA A 186 -21.06 5.03 2.43
CA ALA A 186 -20.97 5.51 3.82
C ALA A 186 -19.78 4.91 4.59
N GLY A 187 -19.33 3.71 4.20
CA GLY A 187 -18.15 3.04 4.76
C GLY A 187 -16.80 3.54 4.24
N CYS A 188 -16.76 4.62 3.45
CA CYS A 188 -15.53 5.20 2.91
C CYS A 188 -14.71 5.91 3.99
N VAL A 189 -13.61 5.29 4.42
CA VAL A 189 -12.75 5.79 5.51
C VAL A 189 -11.46 6.45 5.04
N ALA A 190 -11.06 6.25 3.78
CA ALA A 190 -9.92 6.97 3.21
C ALA A 190 -10.08 7.18 1.70
N ARG A 191 -9.62 8.35 1.23
CA ARG A 191 -9.52 8.70 -0.19
C ARG A 191 -8.11 9.21 -0.47
N VAL A 192 -7.36 8.49 -1.28
CA VAL A 192 -6.01 8.88 -1.66
C VAL A 192 -6.07 9.73 -2.91
N VAL A 193 -5.54 10.94 -2.85
CA VAL A 193 -5.51 11.89 -3.97
C VAL A 193 -4.07 12.04 -4.44
N ASP A 194 -3.82 11.86 -5.75
CA ASP A 194 -2.48 12.14 -6.26
C ASP A 194 -2.19 13.64 -6.23
N ALA A 195 -1.11 14.00 -5.55
CA ALA A 195 -0.67 15.38 -5.38
C ALA A 195 0.03 15.96 -6.64
N GLY A 196 -0.15 15.35 -7.82
CA GLY A 196 0.43 15.82 -9.08
C GLY A 196 1.90 15.45 -9.26
N LEU A 197 2.35 14.34 -8.64
CA LEU A 197 3.71 13.83 -8.77
C LEU A 197 3.78 12.57 -9.66
N THR A 198 2.65 12.20 -10.25
CA THR A 198 2.54 11.14 -11.24
C THR A 198 2.09 11.70 -12.58
N GLU A 199 2.05 10.84 -13.60
CA GLU A 199 1.53 11.16 -14.94
C GLU A 199 -0.01 11.34 -14.95
N ILE A 200 -0.66 11.24 -13.79
CA ILE A 200 -2.10 11.38 -13.61
C ILE A 200 -2.42 12.85 -13.30
N ALA A 201 -3.57 13.33 -13.78
CA ALA A 201 -4.04 14.69 -13.49
C ALA A 201 -4.09 14.96 -11.97
N PRO A 202 -3.49 16.07 -11.49
CA PRO A 202 -3.56 16.46 -10.08
C PRO A 202 -5.01 16.48 -9.57
N GLY A 203 -5.24 15.98 -8.36
CA GLY A 203 -6.58 15.92 -7.77
C GLY A 203 -7.36 14.63 -8.10
N THR A 204 -6.80 13.73 -8.89
CA THR A 204 -7.40 12.42 -9.15
C THR A 204 -7.33 11.53 -7.90
N VAL A 205 -8.48 11.01 -7.47
CA VAL A 205 -8.53 9.98 -6.42
C VAL A 205 -7.99 8.67 -7.01
N THR A 206 -6.92 8.12 -6.45
CA THR A 206 -6.27 6.89 -6.96
C THR A 206 -6.83 5.63 -6.31
N VAL A 207 -7.10 5.68 -5.00
CA VAL A 207 -7.57 4.56 -4.20
C VAL A 207 -8.58 5.05 -3.16
N VAL A 208 -9.64 4.28 -2.96
CA VAL A 208 -10.60 4.45 -1.85
C VAL A 208 -10.46 3.25 -0.91
N ALA A 209 -10.54 3.48 0.41
CA ALA A 209 -10.62 2.41 1.40
C ALA A 209 -12.02 2.38 2.03
N LEU A 210 -12.64 1.20 2.03
CA LEU A 210 -13.96 0.95 2.62
C LEU A 210 -13.86 0.04 3.83
N THR A 211 -14.65 0.33 4.86
CA THR A 211 -14.95 -0.57 5.97
C THR A 211 -16.39 -1.07 5.88
N GLY A 212 -16.64 -2.29 6.36
CA GLY A 212 -17.97 -2.89 6.37
C GLY A 212 -18.34 -3.55 5.05
N ALA A 213 -19.64 -3.52 4.72
CA ALA A 213 -20.16 -4.21 3.54
C ALA A 213 -19.65 -3.59 2.24
N VAL A 214 -19.20 -4.45 1.32
CA VAL A 214 -18.84 -4.05 -0.05
C VAL A 214 -20.12 -3.70 -0.82
N PRO A 215 -20.18 -2.55 -1.52
CA PRO A 215 -21.34 -2.19 -2.35
C PRO A 215 -21.75 -3.30 -3.32
N ALA A 216 -23.04 -3.43 -3.62
CA ALA A 216 -23.55 -4.51 -4.47
C ALA A 216 -22.95 -4.49 -5.89
N GLU A 217 -22.64 -3.29 -6.39
CA GLU A 217 -21.96 -3.04 -7.67
C GLU A 217 -20.55 -3.66 -7.72
N LEU A 218 -19.95 -3.88 -6.55
CA LEU A 218 -18.62 -4.46 -6.36
C LEU A 218 -18.66 -5.91 -5.89
N THR A 219 -19.85 -6.52 -5.83
CA THR A 219 -20.03 -7.92 -5.43
C THR A 219 -20.50 -8.74 -6.64
N SER A 220 -19.93 -9.93 -6.82
CA SER A 220 -20.39 -10.86 -7.84
C SER A 220 -21.83 -11.30 -7.57
N PRO A 221 -22.66 -11.49 -8.60
CA PRO A 221 -23.96 -12.12 -8.41
C PRO A 221 -23.77 -13.52 -7.80
N ALA A 222 -24.70 -13.91 -6.93
CA ALA A 222 -24.75 -15.24 -6.32
C ALA A 222 -25.00 -16.34 -7.37
#